data_AF-A0A209B6E9-F1
#
_entry.id   AF-A0A209B6E9-F1
#
_cell.length_a   1.000
_cell.length_b   1.000
_cell.length_c   1.000
_cell.angle_alpha   90.00
_cell.angle_beta   90.00
_cell.angle_gamma   90.00
#
_symmetry.space_group_name_H-M   'P 1'
#
loop_
_entity.id
_entity.type
_entity.pdbx_description
1 polymer ?
#
loop_
_entity_poly.entity_id
_entity_poly.type
_entity_poly.pdbx_seq_one_letter_code
_entity_poly.pdbx_strand_id
1 'polypeptide(L)'
;MSVLKRGAGALLASLLLAALPFTAEAAEATATAPVRPAALAGATAATEGVALTGDRAGTPAAARPAEQPSTQRSAGAARASWYYHITASCRGYENAIVAGADYWGGGVRTASSGTPVSCTNGYVAGCGISNAVGCNWNWGGRIALSTMVRDFALLSAHEFGHNWYDHSAVGCASWNSPYDVMKTQMC
;
A
#
# COMPACT_ATOMS: atom_id res chain seq x y z
N MET A 1 -42.27 13.95 -49.14
CA MET A 1 -42.62 12.69 -49.85
C MET A 1 -41.66 11.63 -49.33
N SER A 2 -41.99 10.94 -48.23
CA SER A 2 -42.58 9.58 -48.19
C SER A 2 -41.60 8.55 -48.80
N VAL A 3 -41.18 7.44 -48.16
CA VAL A 3 -41.90 6.50 -47.28
C VAL A 3 -40.92 5.72 -46.37
N LEU A 4 -41.40 5.40 -45.16
CA LEU A 4 -40.86 4.50 -44.13
C LEU A 4 -40.49 3.08 -44.63
N LYS A 5 -39.65 2.37 -43.88
CA LYS A 5 -40.08 1.08 -43.30
C LYS A 5 -39.30 0.68 -42.04
N ARG A 6 -40.06 0.58 -40.95
CA ARG A 6 -39.72 -0.08 -39.69
C ARG A 6 -39.66 -1.59 -39.90
N GLY A 7 -38.68 -2.25 -39.30
CA GLY A 7 -38.67 -3.69 -39.10
C GLY A 7 -38.56 -3.98 -37.60
N ALA A 8 -39.68 -4.38 -37.00
CA ALA A 8 -39.76 -4.98 -35.68
C ALA A 8 -39.99 -6.49 -35.86
N GLY A 9 -39.47 -7.29 -34.92
CA GLY A 9 -39.75 -8.71 -34.80
C GLY A 9 -38.47 -9.50 -34.51
N ALA A 10 -38.42 -10.47 -33.60
CA ALA A 10 -39.40 -10.97 -32.65
C ALA A 10 -38.63 -11.80 -31.60
N LEU A 11 -39.24 -11.92 -30.42
CA LEU A 11 -38.86 -12.78 -29.30
C LEU A 11 -38.48 -14.21 -29.71
N LEU A 12 -37.48 -14.79 -29.03
CA LEU A 12 -37.49 -16.18 -28.59
C LEU A 12 -36.79 -16.28 -27.22
N ALA A 13 -37.62 -16.43 -26.19
CA ALA A 13 -37.21 -16.95 -24.90
C ALA A 13 -36.92 -18.44 -25.02
N SER A 14 -35.85 -18.93 -24.40
CA SER A 14 -35.71 -20.34 -24.02
C SER A 14 -34.77 -20.47 -22.83
N LEU A 15 -35.30 -21.16 -21.82
CA LEU A 15 -34.73 -21.48 -20.51
C LEU A 15 -33.47 -22.33 -20.61
N LEU A 16 -32.61 -22.22 -19.59
CA LEU A 16 -32.00 -23.38 -18.93
C LEU A 16 -31.73 -23.03 -17.46
N LEU A 17 -32.67 -23.45 -16.61
CA LEU A 17 -32.44 -23.63 -15.18
C LEU A 17 -31.46 -24.79 -15.01
N ALA A 18 -30.22 -24.50 -14.65
CA ALA A 18 -29.33 -25.50 -14.06
C ALA A 18 -29.38 -25.33 -12.54
N ALA A 19 -30.22 -26.14 -11.89
CA ALA A 19 -30.17 -26.35 -10.45
C ALA A 19 -28.86 -27.11 -10.14
N LEU A 20 -27.92 -26.43 -9.47
CA LEU A 20 -26.73 -27.08 -8.92
C LEU A 20 -27.09 -27.63 -7.53
N PRO A 21 -26.98 -28.95 -7.29
CA PRO A 21 -27.09 -29.49 -5.94
C PRO A 21 -25.84 -29.07 -5.15
N PHE A 22 -26.02 -28.23 -4.14
CA PHE A 22 -25.04 -28.09 -3.06
C PHE A 22 -25.06 -29.39 -2.25
N THR A 23 -24.13 -30.30 -2.53
CA THR A 23 -23.80 -31.39 -1.60
C THR A 23 -22.97 -30.78 -0.47
N ALA A 24 -23.60 -30.56 0.67
CA ALA A 24 -22.91 -30.24 1.92
C ALA A 24 -22.15 -31.50 2.37
N GLU A 25 -20.82 -31.49 2.20
CA GLU A 25 -19.92 -32.44 2.84
C GLU A 25 -19.72 -31.96 4.28
N ALA A 26 -20.39 -32.64 5.22
CA ALA A 26 -20.16 -32.47 6.64
C ALA A 26 -18.85 -33.19 6.99
N ALA A 27 -17.73 -32.49 6.86
CA ALA A 27 -16.48 -32.97 7.41
C ALA A 27 -16.61 -33.06 8.94
N GLU A 28 -16.72 -34.28 9.45
CA GLU A 28 -16.58 -34.61 10.86
C GLU A 28 -15.15 -34.26 11.30
N ALA A 29 -14.98 -33.04 11.82
CA ALA A 29 -13.76 -32.66 12.51
C ALA A 29 -13.78 -33.27 13.92
N THR A 30 -13.16 -34.44 14.03
CA THR A 30 -12.80 -35.08 15.30
C THR A 30 -12.17 -34.06 16.24
N ALA A 31 -12.87 -33.79 17.34
CA ALA A 31 -12.38 -32.94 18.42
C ALA A 31 -11.11 -33.55 19.04
N THR A 32 -9.97 -32.93 18.78
CA THR A 32 -8.75 -33.15 19.55
C THR A 32 -8.54 -31.91 20.42
N ALA A 33 -8.61 -32.10 21.74
CA ALA A 33 -8.43 -31.04 22.72
C ALA A 33 -7.08 -30.34 22.56
N PRO A 34 -7.00 -28.99 22.59
CA PRO A 34 -5.72 -28.31 22.69
C PRO A 34 -5.20 -28.42 24.12
N VAL A 35 -4.14 -29.21 24.28
CA VAL A 35 -3.24 -29.15 25.44
C VAL A 35 -2.69 -27.72 25.52
N ARG A 36 -2.97 -27.04 26.63
CA ARG A 36 -2.41 -25.73 26.97
C ARG A 36 -0.90 -25.85 27.16
N PRO A 37 -0.04 -25.09 26.46
CA PRO A 37 1.30 -24.81 26.96
C PRO A 37 1.22 -23.73 28.04
N ALA A 38 1.85 -24.02 29.18
CA ALA A 38 1.94 -23.15 30.33
C ALA A 38 2.66 -21.83 30.00
N ALA A 39 2.18 -20.74 30.60
CA ALA A 39 2.87 -19.47 30.65
C ALA A 39 4.22 -19.64 31.38
N LEU A 40 5.32 -19.32 30.71
CA LEU A 40 6.59 -19.04 31.39
C LEU A 40 6.73 -17.53 31.55
N ALA A 41 6.79 -17.12 32.81
CA ALA A 41 7.18 -15.80 33.24
C ALA A 41 8.68 -15.56 33.03
N GLY A 42 9.02 -14.32 32.69
CA GLY A 42 10.20 -13.59 33.18
C GLY A 42 11.58 -14.11 32.83
N ALA A 43 12.25 -13.43 31.89
CA ALA A 43 13.70 -13.22 31.98
C ALA A 43 14.06 -11.86 31.38
N THR A 44 14.39 -10.92 32.26
CA THR A 44 15.14 -9.70 31.95
C THR A 44 16.57 -10.09 31.60
N ALA A 45 17.07 -9.69 30.44
CA ALA A 45 18.49 -9.65 30.14
C ALA A 45 18.79 -8.35 29.41
N ALA A 46 19.31 -7.38 30.16
CA ALA A 46 20.16 -6.35 29.62
C ALA A 46 21.46 -7.02 29.16
N THR A 47 21.89 -6.74 27.93
CA THR A 47 23.27 -7.00 27.53
C THR A 47 23.84 -5.69 27.03
N GLU A 48 24.89 -5.29 27.74
CA GLU A 48 25.73 -4.13 27.51
C GLU A 48 26.46 -4.21 26.17
N GLY A 49 26.96 -3.04 25.76
CA GLY A 49 27.40 -2.74 24.42
C GLY A 49 28.63 -3.51 23.93
N VAL A 50 28.65 -3.69 22.61
CA VAL A 50 29.88 -3.77 21.83
C VAL A 50 29.82 -2.64 20.80
N ALA A 51 30.62 -1.60 21.06
CA ALA A 51 30.89 -0.55 20.10
C ALA A 51 31.81 -1.09 19.00
N LEU A 52 31.36 -1.04 17.75
CA LEU A 52 32.24 -1.08 16.59
C LEU A 52 32.02 0.21 15.80
N THR A 53 33.02 1.07 15.91
CA THR A 53 33.18 2.36 15.26
C THR A 53 33.16 2.23 13.74
N GLY A 54 32.27 2.97 13.09
CA GLY A 54 32.22 3.17 11.65
C GLY A 54 31.47 4.47 11.35
N ASP A 55 32.23 5.55 11.18
CA ASP A 55 31.72 6.91 10.99
C ASP A 55 30.93 7.10 9.69
N ARG A 56 29.61 7.28 9.83
CA ARG A 56 28.82 8.38 9.23
C ARG A 56 27.47 8.41 9.93
N ALA A 57 27.33 9.37 10.83
CA ALA A 57 26.12 9.62 11.61
C ALA A 57 24.92 9.92 10.69
N GLY A 58 24.10 8.91 10.43
CA GLY A 58 22.67 9.11 10.19
C GLY A 58 22.02 9.27 11.56
N THR A 59 21.46 10.45 11.82
CA THR A 59 20.67 10.71 13.03
C THR A 59 19.59 9.62 13.15
N PRO A 60 19.41 8.96 14.31
CA PRO A 60 18.28 8.08 14.50
C PRO A 60 16.98 8.88 14.27
N ALA A 61 16.11 8.34 13.42
CA ALA A 61 14.87 8.96 13.00
C ALA A 61 14.05 9.43 14.21
N ALA A 62 14.03 10.74 14.44
CA ALA A 62 13.02 11.34 15.29
C ALA A 62 11.72 11.33 14.49
N ALA A 63 10.79 10.44 14.84
CA ALA A 63 9.41 10.59 14.40
C ALA A 63 8.97 12.00 14.78
N ARG A 64 8.75 12.86 13.79
CA ARG A 64 8.18 14.18 14.03
C ARG A 64 6.72 13.97 14.45
N PRO A 65 6.17 14.73 15.42
CA PRO A 65 4.80 14.49 15.87
C PRO A 65 3.80 14.79 14.76
N ALA A 66 3.47 13.78 13.98
CA ALA A 66 2.30 13.70 13.14
C ALA A 66 1.57 12.44 13.56
N GLU A 67 0.25 12.51 13.68
CA GLU A 67 -0.60 11.39 14.09
C GLU A 67 -0.44 10.25 13.07
N GLN A 68 0.45 9.32 13.41
CA GLN A 68 0.67 8.10 12.67
C GLN A 68 -0.69 7.39 12.55
N PRO A 69 -1.13 7.00 11.34
CA PRO A 69 -2.31 6.18 11.21
C PRO A 69 -2.09 4.91 12.04
N SER A 70 -2.87 4.76 13.11
CA SER A 70 -2.77 3.61 14.00
C SER A 70 -3.07 2.35 13.19
N THR A 71 -2.11 1.42 13.14
CA THR A 71 -2.23 0.12 12.45
C THR A 71 -3.30 -0.81 13.04
N GLN A 72 -4.04 -0.34 14.03
CA GLN A 72 -5.23 -1.00 14.56
C GLN A 72 -6.38 -0.01 14.68
N ARG A 73 -7.40 -0.13 13.82
CA ARG A 73 -8.71 0.42 14.14
C ARG A 73 -9.83 -0.51 13.65
N SER A 74 -10.57 -1.00 14.63
CA SER A 74 -11.76 -1.84 14.51
C SER A 74 -12.84 -1.22 13.61
N ALA A 75 -13.69 -2.10 13.06
CA ALA A 75 -14.79 -1.83 12.15
C ALA A 75 -15.84 -0.84 12.73
N GLY A 76 -15.55 0.44 12.65
CA GLY A 76 -16.50 1.55 12.66
C GLY A 76 -16.08 2.49 11.55
N ALA A 77 -17.02 2.96 10.72
CA ALA A 77 -16.77 3.69 9.47
C ALA A 77 -15.49 4.54 9.53
N ALA A 78 -14.41 4.00 8.95
CA ALA A 78 -13.09 4.59 9.08
C ALA A 78 -13.13 5.97 8.43
N ARG A 79 -13.03 7.03 9.23
CA ARG A 79 -12.84 8.38 8.71
C ARG A 79 -11.52 8.39 7.96
N ALA A 80 -11.55 8.90 6.72
CA ALA A 80 -10.33 9.15 5.95
C ALA A 80 -9.40 10.04 6.75
N SER A 81 -8.14 9.61 6.91
CA SER A 81 -7.10 10.42 7.58
C SER A 81 -6.33 11.28 6.58
N TRP A 82 -6.37 10.93 5.28
CA TRP A 82 -5.75 11.69 4.19
C TRP A 82 -6.33 11.29 2.83
N TYR A 83 -6.13 12.14 1.83
CA TYR A 83 -6.67 11.98 0.48
C TYR A 83 -5.58 12.09 -0.58
N TYR A 84 -5.72 11.32 -1.64
CA TYR A 84 -4.85 11.37 -2.82
C TYR A 84 -5.67 11.16 -4.09
N HIS A 85 -5.11 11.51 -5.23
CA HIS A 85 -5.67 11.15 -6.52
C HIS A 85 -4.57 10.71 -7.48
N ILE A 86 -4.91 9.73 -8.32
CA ILE A 86 -3.99 9.16 -9.29
C ILE A 86 -4.21 9.90 -10.61
N THR A 87 -3.17 10.59 -11.08
CA THR A 87 -3.24 11.31 -12.36
C THR A 87 -3.21 10.33 -13.54
N ALA A 88 -3.64 10.79 -14.72
CA ALA A 88 -3.69 9.99 -15.93
C ALA A 88 -2.33 9.41 -16.37
N SER A 89 -1.22 10.00 -15.92
CA SER A 89 0.14 9.53 -16.20
C SER A 89 0.42 8.12 -15.64
N CYS A 90 -0.34 7.69 -14.63
CA CYS A 90 -0.18 6.40 -13.96
C CYS A 90 -1.06 5.28 -14.51
N ARG A 91 -1.55 5.42 -15.74
CA ARG A 91 -2.45 4.42 -16.35
C ARG A 91 -1.82 3.02 -16.35
N GLY A 92 -2.49 2.05 -15.75
CA GLY A 92 -2.04 0.67 -15.61
C GLY A 92 -1.31 0.37 -14.29
N TYR A 93 -1.02 1.39 -13.47
CA TYR A 93 -0.35 1.25 -12.17
C TYR A 93 -1.27 1.55 -10.99
N GLU A 94 -2.55 1.84 -11.23
CA GLU A 94 -3.49 2.31 -10.21
C GLU A 94 -3.60 1.36 -9.02
N ASN A 95 -3.67 0.05 -9.28
CA ASN A 95 -3.80 -0.95 -8.21
C ASN A 95 -2.55 -1.02 -7.33
N ALA A 96 -1.37 -0.85 -7.92
CA ALA A 96 -0.12 -0.84 -7.16
C ALA A 96 0.01 0.42 -6.29
N ILE A 97 -0.47 1.56 -6.79
CA ILE A 97 -0.53 2.81 -6.01
C ILE A 97 -1.51 2.68 -4.84
N VAL A 98 -2.69 2.12 -5.10
CA VAL A 98 -3.69 1.84 -4.07
C VAL A 98 -3.11 0.90 -3.01
N ALA A 99 -2.46 -0.20 -3.40
CA ALA A 99 -1.80 -1.11 -2.46
C ALA A 99 -0.74 -0.41 -1.60
N GLY A 100 0.05 0.50 -2.20
CA GLY A 100 1.03 1.29 -1.46
C GLY A 100 0.40 2.27 -0.47
N ALA A 101 -0.73 2.89 -0.81
CA ALA A 101 -1.49 3.74 0.09
C ALA A 101 -2.13 2.94 1.24
N ASP A 102 -2.73 1.79 0.91
CA ASP A 102 -3.44 0.92 1.84
C ASP A 102 -2.51 0.35 2.93
N TYR A 103 -1.22 0.15 2.61
CA TYR A 103 -0.20 -0.25 3.59
C TYR A 103 -0.16 0.65 4.83
N TRP A 104 -0.32 1.97 4.63
CA TRP A 104 -0.32 2.95 5.72
C TRP A 104 -1.71 3.16 6.34
N GLY A 105 -2.77 2.72 5.65
CA GLY A 105 -4.14 2.83 6.11
C GLY A 105 -4.71 4.26 6.09
N GLY A 106 -6.05 4.34 6.09
CA GLY A 106 -6.79 5.60 6.19
C GLY A 106 -6.70 6.55 4.98
N GLY A 107 -5.92 6.19 3.96
CA GLY A 107 -5.86 6.89 2.69
C GLY A 107 -7.09 6.64 1.83
N VAL A 108 -7.67 7.70 1.29
CA VAL A 108 -8.80 7.58 0.36
C VAL A 108 -8.42 8.17 -1.00
N ARG A 109 -8.50 7.33 -2.03
CA ARG A 109 -8.40 7.77 -3.42
C ARG A 109 -9.62 8.60 -3.78
N THR A 110 -9.40 9.77 -4.33
CA THR A 110 -10.42 10.64 -4.90
C THR A 110 -10.22 10.75 -6.42
N ALA A 111 -11.19 11.37 -7.11
CA ALA A 111 -11.09 11.60 -8.53
C ALA A 111 -10.08 12.71 -8.89
N SER A 112 -9.92 13.73 -8.05
CA SER A 112 -9.16 14.94 -8.42
C SER A 112 -8.69 15.82 -7.24
N SER A 113 -8.81 15.37 -5.99
CA SER A 113 -8.42 16.13 -4.80
C SER A 113 -7.39 15.39 -3.92
N GLY A 114 -6.77 16.12 -3.00
CA GLY A 114 -5.67 15.60 -2.18
C GLY A 114 -4.34 15.51 -2.95
N THR A 115 -3.41 14.71 -2.44
CA THR A 115 -2.06 14.52 -3.01
C THR A 115 -2.15 14.01 -4.45
N PRO A 116 -1.66 14.75 -5.46
CA PRO A 116 -1.55 14.24 -6.82
C PRO A 116 -0.42 13.22 -6.92
N VAL A 117 -0.74 12.01 -7.40
CA VAL A 117 0.23 10.96 -7.71
C VAL A 117 0.43 10.90 -9.21
N SER A 118 1.67 11.11 -9.65
CA SER A 118 2.08 11.10 -11.05
C SER A 118 3.11 10.01 -11.32
N CYS A 119 3.18 9.55 -12.56
CA CYS A 119 4.08 8.49 -12.97
C CYS A 119 4.92 8.95 -14.16
N THR A 120 6.16 8.48 -14.20
CA THR A 120 7.11 8.78 -15.27
C THR A 120 7.89 7.53 -15.66
N ASN A 121 8.22 7.40 -16.93
CA ASN A 121 9.07 6.32 -17.43
C ASN A 121 10.54 6.77 -17.46
N GLY A 122 11.09 7.06 -16.28
CA GLY A 122 12.43 7.62 -16.12
C GLY A 122 12.70 8.00 -14.67
N TYR A 123 13.83 8.65 -14.43
CA TYR A 123 14.11 9.25 -13.12
C TYR A 123 13.23 10.46 -12.86
N VAL A 124 12.88 10.66 -11.59
CA VAL A 124 12.08 11.78 -11.12
C VAL A 124 12.99 13.00 -10.95
N ALA A 125 12.78 14.01 -11.80
CA ALA A 125 13.54 15.26 -11.73
C ALA A 125 13.12 16.13 -10.54
N GLY A 126 14.05 16.93 -10.02
CA GLY A 126 13.75 17.92 -8.97
C GLY A 126 13.48 17.31 -7.58
N CYS A 127 13.96 16.08 -7.33
CA CYS A 127 13.87 15.41 -6.04
C CYS A 127 15.10 15.62 -5.13
N GLY A 128 15.99 16.56 -5.47
CA GLY A 128 17.23 16.79 -4.72
C GLY A 128 18.34 15.75 -4.94
N ILE A 129 18.06 14.67 -5.67
CA ILE A 129 19.05 13.68 -6.13
C ILE A 129 18.88 13.42 -7.64
N SER A 130 19.93 12.90 -8.29
CA SER A 130 19.98 12.75 -9.76
C SER A 130 19.24 11.52 -10.29
N ASN A 131 19.14 10.45 -9.50
CA ASN A 131 18.58 9.15 -9.92
C ASN A 131 17.38 8.74 -9.05
N ALA A 132 16.56 9.70 -8.64
CA ALA A 132 15.36 9.40 -7.86
C ALA A 132 14.39 8.54 -8.67
N VAL A 133 13.94 7.44 -8.07
CA VAL A 133 12.88 6.60 -8.66
C VAL A 133 11.52 6.90 -8.06
N GLY A 134 11.46 7.67 -6.99
CA GLY A 134 10.24 8.23 -6.44
C GLY A 134 10.57 9.56 -5.76
N CYS A 135 9.53 10.36 -5.55
CA CYS A 135 9.66 11.55 -4.75
C CYS A 135 8.32 11.98 -4.18
N ASN A 136 8.32 12.28 -2.89
CA ASN A 136 7.24 12.97 -2.21
C ASN A 136 7.69 14.38 -1.80
N TRP A 137 7.03 15.40 -2.34
CA TRP A 137 7.32 16.79 -1.99
C TRP A 137 6.35 17.29 -0.94
N ASN A 138 6.89 18.01 0.06
CA ASN A 138 6.11 18.70 1.07
C ASN A 138 5.14 17.77 1.82
N TRP A 139 5.57 16.54 2.16
CA TRP A 139 4.79 15.61 3.00
C TRP A 139 3.40 15.29 2.42
N GLY A 140 3.33 15.06 1.11
CA GLY A 140 2.09 14.79 0.39
C GLY A 140 1.57 15.98 -0.42
N GLY A 141 2.36 17.02 -0.65
CA GLY A 141 2.02 18.09 -1.59
C GLY A 141 1.92 17.59 -3.03
N ARG A 142 2.78 16.65 -3.43
CA ARG A 142 2.68 15.85 -4.65
C ARG A 142 3.60 14.64 -4.57
N ILE A 143 3.28 13.59 -5.32
CA ILE A 143 4.11 12.38 -5.44
C ILE A 143 4.38 12.08 -6.91
N ALA A 144 5.62 11.70 -7.23
CA ALA A 144 6.00 11.18 -8.54
C ALA A 144 6.67 9.82 -8.39
N LEU A 145 6.27 8.86 -9.23
CA LEU A 145 6.71 7.47 -9.19
C LEU A 145 7.33 7.09 -10.53
N SER A 146 8.51 6.49 -10.49
CA SER A 146 9.15 5.91 -11.68
C SER A 146 8.59 4.53 -11.97
N THR A 147 8.14 4.32 -13.20
CA THR A 147 7.68 3.00 -13.66
C THR A 147 8.83 2.04 -13.97
N MET A 148 10.09 2.47 -13.80
CA MET A 148 11.28 1.62 -13.99
C MET A 148 11.53 0.67 -12.82
N VAL A 149 10.89 0.90 -11.67
CA VAL A 149 11.04 0.05 -10.47
C VAL A 149 10.18 -1.19 -10.62
N ARG A 150 10.79 -2.36 -10.36
CA ARG A 150 10.12 -3.67 -10.47
C ARG A 150 8.98 -3.83 -9.46
N ASP A 151 9.25 -3.57 -8.18
CA ASP A 151 8.20 -3.55 -7.15
C ASP A 151 7.61 -2.13 -7.04
N PHE A 152 6.73 -1.80 -7.99
CA PHE A 152 6.10 -0.49 -8.04
C PHE A 152 5.16 -0.23 -6.85
N ALA A 153 4.57 -1.27 -6.27
CA ALA A 153 3.73 -1.13 -5.09
C ALA A 153 4.56 -0.74 -3.86
N LEU A 154 5.75 -1.34 -3.71
CA LEU A 154 6.69 -0.99 -2.63
C LEU A 154 7.22 0.43 -2.81
N LEU A 155 7.55 0.82 -4.05
CA LEU A 155 7.87 2.21 -4.37
C LEU A 155 6.74 3.15 -3.94
N SER A 156 5.51 2.84 -4.30
CA SER A 156 4.38 3.68 -3.91
C SER A 156 4.20 3.75 -2.40
N ALA A 157 4.37 2.64 -1.68
CA ALA A 157 4.30 2.62 -0.21
C ALA A 157 5.40 3.51 0.39
N HIS A 158 6.63 3.39 -0.10
CA HIS A 158 7.75 4.20 0.34
C HIS A 158 7.46 5.70 0.18
N GLU A 159 7.01 6.11 -1.01
CA GLU A 159 6.71 7.53 -1.24
C GLU A 159 5.51 8.03 -0.44
N PHE A 160 4.48 7.22 -0.18
CA PHE A 160 3.41 7.61 0.75
C PHE A 160 3.90 7.72 2.20
N GLY A 161 4.86 6.88 2.60
CA GLY A 161 5.45 6.92 3.94
C GLY A 161 6.12 8.26 4.24
N HIS A 162 6.65 8.94 3.21
CA HIS A 162 7.17 10.31 3.31
C HIS A 162 6.11 11.37 3.64
N ASN A 163 4.82 11.04 3.81
CA ASN A 163 3.88 11.94 4.46
C ASN A 163 4.17 12.11 5.96
N TRP A 164 4.87 11.16 6.58
CA TRP A 164 5.12 11.13 8.03
C TRP A 164 6.58 10.86 8.42
N TYR A 165 7.33 10.16 7.57
CA TYR A 165 8.66 9.65 7.92
C TYR A 165 9.74 10.12 6.96
N ASP A 166 10.92 10.39 7.52
CA ASP A 166 12.16 10.41 6.76
C ASP A 166 12.61 8.97 6.42
N HIS A 167 13.67 8.85 5.62
CA HIS A 167 14.32 7.56 5.41
C HIS A 167 14.81 6.95 6.72
N SER A 168 14.62 5.65 6.88
CA SER A 168 14.95 4.93 8.11
C SER A 168 16.43 4.54 8.22
N ALA A 169 17.00 4.01 7.14
CA ALA A 169 18.40 3.62 7.00
C ALA A 169 18.76 3.38 5.53
N VAL A 170 20.07 3.28 5.26
CA VAL A 170 20.58 2.82 3.97
C VAL A 170 20.33 1.32 3.83
N GLY A 171 19.80 0.90 2.68
CA GLY A 171 19.59 -0.50 2.33
C GLY A 171 18.38 -0.70 1.44
N CYS A 172 18.09 -1.97 1.11
CA CYS A 172 16.93 -2.34 0.32
C CYS A 172 15.63 -2.15 1.10
N ALA A 173 14.68 -1.46 0.48
CA ALA A 173 13.31 -1.42 0.93
C ALA A 173 12.68 -2.81 0.88
N SER A 174 11.78 -3.10 1.82
CA SER A 174 11.00 -4.33 1.79
C SER A 174 9.72 -4.20 2.61
N TRP A 175 8.75 -5.07 2.36
CA TRP A 175 7.46 -5.11 3.06
C TRP A 175 7.53 -5.65 4.50
N ASN A 176 8.71 -6.03 4.99
CA ASN A 176 8.88 -6.68 6.30
C ASN A 176 8.43 -5.82 7.47
N SER A 177 8.58 -4.49 7.38
CA SER A 177 8.19 -3.55 8.42
C SER A 177 8.09 -2.12 7.87
N PRO A 178 7.41 -1.19 8.57
CA PRO A 178 7.41 0.23 8.17
C PRO A 178 8.83 0.81 8.11
N TYR A 179 9.70 0.37 9.01
CA TYR A 179 11.11 0.73 9.01
C TYR A 179 11.79 0.27 7.72
N ASP A 180 11.54 -0.97 7.27
CA ASP A 180 12.12 -1.49 6.05
C ASP A 180 11.53 -0.87 4.80
N VAL A 181 10.23 -0.54 4.76
CA VAL A 181 9.63 0.19 3.64
C VAL A 181 10.35 1.52 3.42
N MET A 182 10.73 2.22 4.49
CA MET A 182 11.39 3.53 4.43
C MET A 182 12.91 3.49 4.21
N LYS A 183 13.50 2.34 3.87
CA LYS A 183 14.93 2.27 3.51
C LYS A 183 15.19 2.89 2.14
N THR A 184 16.38 3.46 1.96
CA THR A 184 16.68 4.38 0.84
C THR A 184 16.75 3.76 -0.57
N GLN A 185 16.81 2.43 -0.72
CA GLN A 185 17.06 1.80 -2.02
C GLN A 185 15.91 0.89 -2.46
N MET A 186 15.46 1.07 -3.69
CA MET A 186 14.58 0.11 -4.35
C MET A 186 15.43 -0.99 -4.99
N CYS A 187 15.21 -2.22 -4.51
CA CYS A 187 15.79 -3.47 -5.00
C CYS A 187 14.65 -4.34 -5.58
#